data_AF-A0A0F3IF02-F1
#
_entry.id   AF-A0A0F3IF02-F1
#
_cell.length_a   1.000
_cell.length_b   1.000
_cell.length_c   1.000
_cell.angle_alpha   90.00
_cell.angle_beta   90.00
_cell.angle_gamma   90.00
#
_symmetry.space_group_name_H-M   'P 1'
#
loop_
_entity.id
_entity.type
_entity.pdbx_description
1 polymer ?
#
loop_
_entity_poly.entity_id
_entity_poly.type
_entity_poly.pdbx_seq_one_letter_code
_entity_poly.pdbx_strand_id
1 'polypeptide(L)'
;MINYVRNLSIHKKLLLTVLFPNISSLIVAGMILVVLEINDFQRKAQDELTTLATLIGNRSIAAVMFQDTKLAEENLSVLNMQPTVQAACLYDAKGVQFSRLLKNEQDAWQCPIAVSQEHTHFVSRDLYVVVPIVDKGENLGTVLIYADFAKAYWEKS
;
A
#
# COMPACT_ATOMS: atom_id res chain seq x y z
N MET A 1 2.48 30.32 32.69
CA MET A 1 1.62 30.31 31.49
C MET A 1 0.25 30.99 31.67
N ILE A 2 -0.28 31.12 32.91
CA ILE A 2 -1.60 31.71 33.23
C ILE A 2 -1.63 33.27 33.22
N ASN A 3 -0.47 33.94 33.18
CA ASN A 3 -0.40 35.40 33.28
C ASN A 3 -0.67 36.16 31.96
N TYR A 4 -0.67 35.49 30.80
CA TYR A 4 -0.94 36.14 29.51
C TYR A 4 -2.43 36.46 29.31
N VAL A 5 -3.30 35.59 29.84
CA VAL A 5 -4.77 35.75 29.78
C VAL A 5 -5.31 36.80 30.75
N ARG A 6 -4.47 37.27 31.69
CA ARG A 6 -4.88 38.14 32.81
C ARG A 6 -4.82 39.64 32.47
N ASN A 7 -4.09 40.03 31.43
CA ASN A 7 -3.92 41.43 30.97
C ASN A 7 -4.75 41.80 29.73
N LEU A 8 -5.68 40.95 29.30
CA LEU A 8 -6.56 41.21 28.16
C LEU A 8 -7.87 41.87 28.61
N SER A 9 -8.28 42.93 27.91
CA SER A 9 -9.56 43.64 28.11
C SER A 9 -10.73 42.67 28.30
N ILE A 10 -11.67 43.00 29.19
CA ILE A 10 -12.80 42.15 29.62
C ILE A 10 -13.57 41.56 28.42
N HIS A 11 -13.73 42.32 27.34
CA HIS A 11 -14.34 41.87 26.08
C HIS A 11 -13.56 40.73 25.40
N LYS A 12 -12.22 40.80 25.36
CA LYS A 12 -11.37 39.75 24.78
C LYS A 12 -11.41 38.47 25.60
N LYS A 13 -11.53 38.57 26.93
CA LYS A 13 -11.66 37.42 27.84
C LYS A 13 -12.96 36.65 27.60
N LEU A 14 -14.06 37.39 27.37
CA LEU A 14 -15.37 36.81 27.09
C LEU A 14 -15.41 36.13 25.71
N LEU A 15 -14.85 36.78 24.69
CA LEU A 15 -14.71 36.20 23.35
C LEU A 15 -13.83 34.94 23.33
N LEU A 16 -12.70 34.94 24.04
CA LEU A 16 -11.77 33.80 24.06
C LEU A 16 -12.40 32.54 24.68
N THR A 17 -13.28 32.71 25.68
CA THR A 17 -13.98 31.61 26.34
C THR A 17 -14.99 30.92 25.42
N VAL A 18 -15.59 31.67 24.48
CA VAL A 18 -16.53 31.13 23.47
C VAL A 18 -15.80 30.60 22.23
N LEU A 19 -14.72 31.24 21.80
CA LEU A 19 -13.95 30.84 20.62
C LEU A 19 -13.15 29.54 20.84
N PHE A 20 -12.62 29.33 22.04
CA PHE A 20 -11.74 28.20 22.32
C PHE A 20 -12.41 26.83 22.09
N PRO A 21 -13.64 26.55 22.59
CA PRO A 21 -14.35 25.32 22.28
C PRO A 21 -14.62 25.12 20.79
N ASN A 22 -14.94 26.19 20.05
CA ASN A 22 -15.22 26.12 18.62
C ASN A 22 -13.97 25.71 17.82
N ILE A 23 -12.84 26.38 18.09
CA ILE A 23 -11.56 26.06 17.46
C ILE A 23 -11.13 24.63 17.84
N SER A 24 -11.26 24.27 19.11
CA SER A 24 -10.94 22.92 19.58
C SER A 24 -11.80 21.85 18.89
N SER A 25 -13.11 22.10 18.73
CA SER A 25 -14.02 21.18 18.04
C SER A 25 -13.61 20.99 16.58
N LEU A 26 -13.23 22.08 15.90
CA LEU A 26 -12.80 22.02 14.50
C LEU A 26 -11.49 21.24 14.35
N ILE A 27 -10.53 21.46 15.25
CA ILE A 27 -9.26 20.73 15.27
C ILE A 27 -9.49 19.24 15.51
N VAL A 28 -10.35 18.88 16.47
CA VAL A 28 -10.69 17.48 16.76
C VAL A 28 -11.37 16.82 15.56
N ALA A 29 -12.35 17.49 14.94
CA ALA A 29 -13.00 16.99 13.73
C ALA A 29 -11.99 16.80 12.59
N GLY A 30 -11.09 17.76 12.37
CA GLY A 30 -10.01 17.66 11.38
C GLY A 30 -9.08 16.48 11.64
N MET A 31 -8.65 16.25 12.88
CA MET A 31 -7.84 15.08 13.23
C MET A 31 -8.56 13.77 12.97
N ILE A 32 -9.85 13.67 13.30
CA ILE A 32 -10.65 12.47 13.04
C ILE A 32 -10.73 12.21 11.53
N LEU A 33 -11.00 13.25 10.72
CA LEU A 33 -11.06 13.11 9.27
C LEU A 33 -9.74 12.63 8.68
N VAL A 34 -8.61 13.21 9.09
CA VAL A 34 -7.28 12.77 8.63
C VAL A 34 -7.03 11.29 8.95
N VAL A 35 -7.39 10.84 10.15
CA VAL A 35 -7.24 9.43 10.54
C VAL A 35 -8.11 8.52 9.68
N LEU A 36 -9.36 8.91 9.42
CA LEU A 36 -10.28 8.15 8.56
C LEU A 36 -9.76 8.07 7.13
N GLU A 37 -9.30 9.18 6.57
CA GLU A 37 -8.74 9.24 5.21
C GLU A 37 -7.52 8.33 5.06
N ILE A 38 -6.61 8.30 6.04
CA ILE A 38 -5.43 7.43 6.01
C ILE A 38 -5.84 5.95 6.04
N ASN A 39 -6.78 5.58 6.92
CA ASN A 39 -7.24 4.20 7.01
C ASN A 39 -8.00 3.75 5.75
N ASP A 40 -8.85 4.61 5.19
CA ASP A 40 -9.58 4.33 3.96
C ASP A 40 -8.64 4.22 2.76
N PHE A 41 -7.60 5.06 2.70
CA PHE A 41 -6.57 4.99 1.67
C PHE A 41 -5.84 3.64 1.72
N GLN A 42 -5.36 3.23 2.90
CA GLN A 42 -4.66 1.96 3.06
C GLN A 42 -5.53 0.78 2.64
N ARG A 43 -6.79 0.75 3.09
CA ARG A 43 -7.74 -0.31 2.72
C ARG A 43 -7.98 -0.38 1.21
N LYS A 44 -8.27 0.76 0.58
CA LYS A 44 -8.52 0.81 -0.87
C LYS A 44 -7.29 0.37 -1.67
N ALA A 45 -6.11 0.85 -1.30
CA ALA A 45 -4.85 0.45 -1.93
C ALA A 45 -4.59 -1.06 -1.79
N GLN A 46 -4.85 -1.62 -0.60
CA GLN A 46 -4.73 -3.05 -0.34
C GLN A 46 -5.68 -3.86 -1.23
N ASP A 47 -6.96 -3.49 -1.28
CA ASP A 47 -7.98 -4.21 -2.05
C ASP A 47 -7.71 -4.14 -3.56
N GLU A 48 -7.33 -2.96 -4.06
CA GLU A 48 -7.02 -2.73 -5.47
C GLU A 48 -5.81 -3.58 -5.92
N LEU A 49 -4.70 -3.51 -5.18
CA LEU A 49 -3.51 -4.29 -5.51
C LEU A 49 -3.71 -5.78 -5.30
N THR A 50 -4.49 -6.20 -4.30
CA THR A 50 -4.85 -7.62 -4.09
C THR A 50 -5.68 -8.14 -5.26
N THR A 51 -6.60 -7.34 -5.77
CA THR A 51 -7.41 -7.68 -6.95
C THR A 51 -6.53 -7.84 -8.19
N LEU A 52 -5.59 -6.91 -8.41
CA LEU A 52 -4.64 -6.98 -9.51
C LEU A 52 -3.70 -8.19 -9.38
N ALA A 53 -3.17 -8.45 -8.19
CA ALA A 53 -2.34 -9.62 -7.91
C ALA A 53 -3.09 -10.93 -8.18
N THR A 54 -4.37 -11.00 -7.79
CA THR A 54 -5.23 -12.17 -8.06
C THR A 54 -5.44 -12.37 -9.56
N LEU A 55 -5.72 -11.29 -10.30
CA LEU A 55 -5.87 -11.35 -11.76
C LEU A 55 -4.59 -11.85 -12.44
N ILE A 56 -3.43 -11.33 -12.03
CA ILE A 56 -2.13 -11.74 -12.55
C ILE A 56 -1.84 -13.19 -12.19
N GLY A 57 -2.09 -13.59 -10.95
CA GLY A 57 -1.93 -14.97 -10.49
C GLY A 57 -2.73 -15.94 -11.35
N ASN A 58 -4.01 -15.64 -11.59
CA ASN A 58 -4.88 -16.45 -12.45
C ASN A 58 -4.37 -16.55 -13.90
N ARG A 59 -3.89 -15.44 -14.48
CA ARG A 59 -3.31 -15.44 -15.83
C ARG A 59 -1.97 -16.18 -15.90
N SER A 60 -1.25 -16.25 -14.78
CA SER A 60 0.04 -16.90 -14.68
C SER A 60 -0.03 -18.38 -14.29
N ILE A 61 -1.22 -18.96 -14.07
CA ILE A 61 -1.37 -20.41 -13.84
C ILE A 61 -0.68 -21.22 -14.93
N ALA A 62 -0.97 -20.92 -16.20
CA ALA A 62 -0.35 -21.60 -17.33
C ALA A 62 1.17 -21.36 -17.39
N ALA A 63 1.61 -20.12 -17.12
CA ALA A 63 3.02 -19.77 -17.09
C ALA A 63 3.80 -20.59 -16.05
N VAL A 64 3.22 -20.77 -14.86
CA VAL A 64 3.81 -21.57 -13.77
C VAL A 64 3.78 -23.06 -14.10
N MET A 65 2.65 -23.59 -14.57
CA MET A 65 2.50 -25.01 -14.90
C MET A 65 3.45 -25.46 -16.02
N PHE A 66 3.63 -24.62 -17.04
CA PHE A 66 4.48 -24.94 -18.20
C PHE A 66 5.89 -24.37 -18.08
N GLN A 67 6.24 -23.75 -16.95
CA GLN A 67 7.52 -23.07 -16.75
C GLN A 67 7.85 -22.07 -17.89
N ASP A 68 6.83 -21.38 -18.41
CA ASP A 68 6.97 -20.34 -19.42
C ASP A 68 7.28 -18.99 -18.75
N THR A 69 8.57 -18.66 -18.63
CA THR A 69 9.03 -17.43 -18.00
C THR A 69 8.61 -16.19 -18.77
N LYS A 70 8.53 -16.29 -20.11
CA LYS A 70 8.17 -15.18 -20.99
C LYS A 70 6.71 -14.77 -20.78
N LEU A 71 5.82 -15.76 -20.67
CA LEU A 71 4.40 -15.49 -20.36
C LEU A 71 4.23 -14.88 -18.96
N ALA A 72 5.01 -15.33 -17.97
CA ALA A 72 4.96 -14.72 -16.64
C ALA A 72 5.47 -13.27 -16.63
N GLU A 73 6.53 -12.96 -17.37
CA GLU A 73 7.02 -11.57 -17.53
C GLU A 73 5.97 -10.68 -18.22
N GLU A 74 5.31 -11.19 -19.26
CA GLU A 74 4.24 -10.47 -19.95
C GLU A 74 3.06 -10.19 -19.00
N ASN A 75 2.64 -11.18 -18.21
CA ASN A 75 1.59 -11.01 -17.21
C ASN A 75 1.98 -10.00 -16.12
N LEU A 76 3.23 -10.02 -15.66
CA LEU A 76 3.73 -9.05 -14.67
C LEU A 76 3.82 -7.64 -15.26
N SER A 77 4.13 -7.50 -16.55
CA SER A 77 4.30 -6.21 -17.22
C SER A 77 3.06 -5.30 -17.12
N VAL A 78 1.87 -5.87 -16.90
CA VAL A 78 0.62 -5.15 -16.64
C VAL A 78 0.75 -4.21 -15.43
N LEU A 79 1.58 -4.57 -14.44
CA LEU A 79 1.82 -3.76 -13.25
C LEU A 79 2.61 -2.47 -13.54
N ASN A 80 3.26 -2.35 -14.70
CA ASN A 80 3.93 -1.10 -15.09
C ASN A 80 2.94 0.07 -15.20
N MET A 81 1.66 -0.21 -15.49
CA MET A 81 0.60 0.78 -15.54
C MET A 81 0.24 1.34 -14.16
N GLN A 82 0.56 0.64 -13.08
CA GLN A 82 0.35 1.15 -11.72
C GLN A 82 1.55 1.99 -11.27
N PRO A 83 1.38 3.30 -10.99
CA PRO A 83 2.47 4.19 -10.62
C PRO A 83 3.09 3.84 -9.27
N THR A 84 2.28 3.31 -8.33
CA THR A 84 2.67 2.99 -6.96
C THR A 84 3.48 1.70 -6.85
N VAL A 85 3.29 0.76 -7.79
CA VAL A 85 4.03 -0.50 -7.84
C VAL A 85 5.47 -0.23 -8.29
N GLN A 86 6.43 -0.64 -7.48
CA GLN A 86 7.86 -0.53 -7.78
C GLN A 86 8.45 -1.87 -8.23
N ALA A 87 7.95 -2.97 -7.65
CA ALA A 87 8.41 -4.29 -8.00
C ALA A 87 7.33 -5.35 -7.81
N ALA A 88 7.48 -6.46 -8.52
CA ALA A 88 6.65 -7.64 -8.32
C ALA A 88 7.45 -8.91 -8.59
N CYS A 89 7.09 -9.99 -7.91
CA CYS A 89 7.75 -11.28 -8.03
C CYS A 89 6.69 -12.37 -8.16
N LEU A 90 6.99 -13.36 -8.98
CA LEU A 90 6.21 -14.56 -9.10
C LEU A 90 7.04 -15.74 -8.64
N TYR A 91 6.48 -16.51 -7.71
CA TYR A 91 7.12 -17.69 -7.13
C TYR A 91 6.37 -18.96 -7.55
N ASP A 92 7.11 -20.05 -7.69
CA ASP A 92 6.52 -21.39 -7.85
C ASP A 92 6.04 -21.97 -6.50
N ALA A 93 5.45 -23.17 -6.53
CA ALA A 93 4.96 -23.87 -5.33
C ALA A 93 6.06 -24.18 -4.30
N LYS A 94 7.34 -24.15 -4.70
CA LYS A 94 8.50 -24.36 -3.81
C LYS A 94 9.02 -23.06 -3.23
N GLY A 95 8.43 -21.92 -3.57
CA GLY A 95 8.89 -20.59 -3.17
C GLY A 95 10.10 -20.10 -3.97
N VAL A 96 10.43 -20.73 -5.09
CA VAL A 96 11.52 -20.29 -5.96
C VAL A 96 11.00 -19.18 -6.86
N GLN A 97 11.74 -18.07 -6.92
CA GLN A 97 11.42 -16.97 -7.82
C GLN A 97 11.46 -17.47 -9.27
N PHE A 98 10.32 -17.42 -9.92
CA PHE A 98 10.12 -17.81 -11.32
C PHE A 98 10.27 -16.62 -12.27
N SER A 99 9.73 -15.47 -11.91
CA SER A 99 9.83 -14.23 -12.69
C SER A 99 9.78 -13.01 -11.77
N ARG A 100 10.31 -11.88 -12.24
CA ARG A 100 10.27 -10.61 -11.51
C ARG A 100 10.07 -9.44 -12.45
N LEU A 101 9.44 -8.40 -11.92
CA LEU A 101 9.36 -7.08 -12.52
C LEU A 101 10.01 -6.09 -11.56
N LEU A 102 10.95 -5.30 -12.08
CA LEU A 102 11.50 -4.13 -11.42
C LEU A 102 11.18 -2.93 -12.30
N LYS A 103 10.48 -1.93 -11.75
CA LYS A 103 10.14 -0.73 -12.50
C LYS A 103 11.35 0.17 -12.71
N ASN A 104 12.26 0.16 -11.74
CA ASN A 104 13.55 0.82 -11.82
C ASN A 104 14.65 -0.23 -11.62
N GLU A 105 15.41 -0.55 -12.67
CA GLU A 105 16.49 -1.53 -12.60
C GLU A 105 17.67 -1.08 -11.73
N GLN A 106 17.75 0.21 -11.38
CA GLN A 106 18.78 0.74 -10.48
C GLN A 106 18.45 0.51 -9.00
N ASP A 107 17.21 0.12 -8.67
CA ASP A 107 16.85 -0.19 -7.30
C ASP A 107 17.43 -1.54 -6.88
N ALA A 108 18.10 -1.56 -5.72
CA ALA A 108 18.68 -2.77 -5.13
C ALA A 108 17.61 -3.72 -4.55
N TRP A 109 16.33 -3.52 -4.89
CA TRP A 109 15.24 -4.31 -4.36
C TRP A 109 15.29 -5.74 -4.92
N GLN A 110 15.16 -6.72 -4.03
CA GLN A 110 15.20 -8.13 -4.36
C GLN A 110 13.93 -8.81 -3.88
N CYS A 111 13.48 -9.77 -4.67
CA CYS A 111 12.38 -10.65 -4.30
C CYS A 111 12.72 -11.39 -2.99
N PRO A 112 11.94 -11.20 -1.92
CA PRO A 112 12.15 -11.91 -0.65
C PRO A 112 12.07 -13.43 -0.84
N ILE A 113 12.97 -14.17 -0.18
CA ILE A 113 13.06 -15.63 -0.33
C ILE A 113 11.97 -16.37 0.47
N ALA A 114 11.35 -15.71 1.46
CA ALA A 114 10.44 -16.32 2.44
C ALA A 114 8.99 -15.81 2.34
N VAL A 115 8.47 -15.63 1.13
CA VAL A 115 7.13 -15.06 0.91
C VAL A 115 5.98 -15.97 1.38
N SER A 116 6.19 -17.29 1.50
CA SER A 116 5.11 -18.24 1.82
C SER A 116 4.45 -18.06 3.19
N GLN A 117 5.04 -17.24 4.07
CA GLN A 117 4.48 -16.92 5.39
C GLN A 117 4.02 -15.46 5.52
N GLU A 118 4.21 -14.63 4.49
CA GLU A 118 3.83 -13.23 4.56
C GLU A 118 2.38 -13.02 4.12
N HIS A 119 1.62 -12.34 4.97
CA HIS A 119 0.29 -11.84 4.62
C HIS A 119 0.42 -10.47 3.97
N THR A 120 -0.59 -10.05 3.22
CA THR A 120 -0.67 -8.68 2.74
C THR A 120 -0.62 -7.71 3.92
N HIS A 121 0.38 -6.83 3.95
CA HIS A 121 0.62 -5.95 5.08
C HIS A 121 1.25 -4.62 4.66
N PHE A 122 0.95 -3.58 5.45
CA PHE A 122 1.62 -2.28 5.34
C PHE A 122 2.78 -2.22 6.33
N VAL A 123 3.98 -1.90 5.85
CA VAL A 123 5.14 -1.55 6.69
C VAL A 123 5.40 -0.07 6.51
N SER A 124 4.97 0.74 7.48
CA SER A 124 5.09 2.21 7.46
C SER A 124 4.39 2.87 6.27
N ARG A 125 5.02 2.89 5.08
CA ARG A 125 4.53 3.50 3.84
C ARG A 125 4.54 2.53 2.65
N ASP A 126 5.07 1.35 2.87
CA ASP A 126 5.23 0.32 1.87
C ASP A 126 4.11 -0.70 2.03
N LEU A 127 3.58 -1.17 0.92
CA LEU A 127 2.56 -2.21 0.88
C LEU A 127 3.13 -3.43 0.18
N TYR A 128 3.12 -4.54 0.91
CA TYR A 128 3.42 -5.86 0.38
C TYR A 128 2.10 -6.61 0.22
N VAL A 129 1.78 -7.02 -1.00
CA VAL A 129 0.59 -7.80 -1.33
C VAL A 129 1.03 -9.20 -1.72
N VAL A 130 0.57 -10.18 -0.97
CA VAL A 130 0.93 -11.59 -1.15
C VAL A 130 -0.34 -12.37 -1.47
N VAL A 131 -0.41 -12.90 -2.69
CA VAL A 131 -1.58 -13.64 -3.17
C VAL A 131 -1.15 -15.01 -3.68
N PRO A 132 -1.71 -16.12 -3.15
CA PRO A 132 -1.42 -17.45 -3.66
C PRO A 132 -2.05 -17.67 -5.04
N ILE A 133 -1.35 -18.43 -5.88
CA ILE A 133 -1.86 -18.87 -7.18
C ILE A 133 -2.46 -20.25 -6.99
N VAL A 134 -3.78 -20.37 -7.05
CA VAL A 134 -4.49 -21.63 -6.80
C VAL A 134 -5.21 -22.09 -8.05
N ASP A 135 -4.95 -23.32 -8.50
CA ASP A 135 -5.75 -23.99 -9.52
C ASP A 135 -6.39 -25.26 -8.93
N LYS A 136 -7.70 -25.42 -9.09
CA LYS A 136 -8.46 -26.59 -8.58
C LYS A 136 -8.21 -26.96 -7.10
N GLY A 137 -7.83 -26.00 -6.27
CA GLY A 137 -7.53 -26.20 -4.85
C GLY A 137 -6.07 -26.54 -4.53
N GLU A 138 -5.19 -26.62 -5.52
CA GLU A 138 -3.75 -26.79 -5.34
C GLU A 138 -3.02 -25.45 -5.46
N ASN A 139 -2.13 -25.16 -4.51
CA ASN A 139 -1.28 -23.97 -4.57
C ASN A 139 -0.11 -24.21 -5.52
N LEU A 140 -0.12 -23.52 -6.65
CA LEU A 140 0.91 -23.61 -7.69
C LEU A 140 2.05 -22.61 -7.47
N GLY A 141 1.84 -21.58 -6.66
CA GLY A 141 2.80 -20.49 -6.53
C GLY A 141 2.26 -19.28 -5.80
N THR A 142 2.97 -18.17 -5.86
CA THR A 142 2.57 -16.94 -5.15
C THR A 142 2.99 -15.71 -5.93
N VAL A 143 2.13 -14.71 -5.97
CA VAL A 143 2.43 -13.38 -6.49
C VAL A 143 2.71 -12.45 -5.31
N LEU A 144 3.87 -11.80 -5.34
CA LEU A 144 4.22 -10.71 -4.45
C LEU A 144 4.21 -9.41 -5.25
N ILE A 145 3.52 -8.39 -4.76
CA ILE A 145 3.62 -7.02 -5.26
C ILE A 145 4.17 -6.14 -4.15
N TYR A 146 5.17 -5.33 -4.48
CA TYR A 146 5.71 -4.28 -3.64
C TYR A 146 5.33 -2.92 -4.22
N ALA A 147 4.58 -2.16 -3.44
CA ALA A 147 4.21 -0.80 -3.77
C ALA A 147 4.75 0.17 -2.72
N ASP A 148 5.33 1.27 -3.20
CA ASP A 148 5.82 2.37 -2.38
C ASP A 148 4.88 3.56 -2.55
N PHE A 149 4.24 3.97 -1.45
CA PHE A 149 3.36 5.13 -1.42
C PHE A 149 4.05 6.42 -0.99
N ALA A 150 5.34 6.39 -0.63
CA ALA A 150 6.11 7.58 -0.27
C ALA A 150 6.15 8.59 -1.42
N LYS A 151 6.22 8.14 -2.67
CA LYS A 151 6.24 9.01 -3.86
C LYS A 151 4.87 9.62 -4.18
N ALA A 152 3.79 8.88 -3.95
CA ALA A 152 2.42 9.33 -4.19
C ALA A 152 1.99 10.50 -3.28
N TYR A 153 2.61 10.63 -2.10
CA TYR A 153 2.34 11.74 -1.18
C TYR A 153 2.86 13.10 -1.65
N TRP A 154 3.85 13.15 -2.55
CA TRP A 154 4.48 14.41 -2.98
C TRP A 154 3.91 14.99 -4.28
N GLU A 155 3.18 14.21 -5.08
CA GLU A 155 2.69 14.66 -6.39
C GLU A 155 1.35 15.41 -6.32
N LYS A 156 0.78 15.57 -5.12
CA LYS A 156 -0.51 16.23 -4.89
C LYS A 156 -0.41 17.56 -4.12
N SER A 157 0.79 18.11 -3.94
CA SER A 157 1.00 19.39 -3.24
C SER A 157 1.53 20.50 -4.13
#